data_AF-A0A7S3AXM5-F1
#
_entry.id   AF-A0A7S3AXM5-F1
#
_cell.length_a   1.000
_cell.length_b   1.000
_cell.length_c   1.000
_cell.angle_alpha   90.00
_cell.angle_beta   90.00
_cell.angle_gamma   90.00
#
_symmetry.space_group_name_H-M   'P 1'
#
loop_
_entity.id
_entity.type
_entity.pdbx_description
1 polymer ?
#
loop_
_entity_poly.entity_id
_entity_poly.type
_entity_poly.pdbx_seq_one_letter_code
_entity_poly.pdbx_strand_id
1 'polypeptide(L)'
;MTALHLAAAQNNEQLCLALIDAGADVCAMSANTEAAGELGGQLPLHLAAVRGSEAAIDILLAVGTRAADAQLTTLDSEEWLPAGAAWLAGHTELAAR
;
A
#
# COMPACT_ATOMS: atom_id res chain seq x y z
N MET A 1 6.69 -9.09 2.66
CA MET A 1 7.32 -7.88 2.11
C MET A 1 7.77 -8.16 0.68
N THR A 2 7.39 -7.33 -0.30
CA THR A 2 7.89 -7.41 -1.70
C THR A 2 8.64 -6.14 -2.09
N ALA A 3 9.26 -6.12 -3.28
CA ALA A 3 9.90 -4.91 -3.79
C ALA A 3 8.92 -3.72 -3.89
N LEU A 4 7.65 -3.99 -4.24
CA LEU A 4 6.63 -2.95 -4.38
C LEU A 4 6.23 -2.36 -3.02
N HIS A 5 6.26 -3.15 -1.94
CA HIS A 5 6.06 -2.64 -0.57
C HIS A 5 7.13 -1.62 -0.18
N LEU A 6 8.39 -1.94 -0.45
CA LEU A 6 9.51 -1.06 -0.12
C LEU A 6 9.52 0.21 -0.98
N ALA A 7 9.17 0.09 -2.26
CA ALA A 7 9.03 1.23 -3.15
C ALA A 7 7.92 2.17 -2.70
N ALA A 8 6.77 1.59 -2.31
CA ALA A 8 5.61 2.32 -1.82
C ALA A 8 5.90 3.02 -0.48
N ALA A 9 6.56 2.33 0.46
CA ALA A 9 6.94 2.89 1.76
C ALA A 9 7.98 4.03 1.65
N GLN A 10 8.79 4.03 0.59
CA GLN A 10 9.79 5.07 0.31
C GLN A 10 9.25 6.21 -0.57
N ASN A 11 7.96 6.17 -0.95
CA ASN A 11 7.35 7.08 -1.90
C ASN A 11 8.13 7.19 -3.24
N ASN A 12 8.74 6.09 -3.68
CA ASN A 12 9.56 6.07 -4.89
C ASN A 12 8.70 5.76 -6.12
N GLU A 13 8.10 6.80 -6.68
CA GLU A 13 7.21 6.74 -7.86
C GLU A 13 7.82 5.95 -9.02
N GLN A 14 9.06 6.25 -9.38
CA GLN A 14 9.73 5.65 -10.54
C GLN A 14 9.92 4.14 -10.34
N LEU A 15 10.27 3.74 -9.12
CA LEU A 15 10.42 2.33 -8.78
C LEU A 15 9.06 1.63 -8.69
N CYS A 16 8.02 2.28 -8.17
CA CYS A 16 6.65 1.76 -8.18
C CYS A 16 6.17 1.48 -9.61
N LEU A 17 6.30 2.46 -10.51
CA LEU A 17 5.91 2.31 -11.92
C LEU A 17 6.71 1.21 -12.62
N ALA A 18 8.03 1.18 -12.45
CA ALA A 18 8.87 0.16 -13.06
C ALA A 18 8.52 -1.26 -12.59
N LEU A 19 8.19 -1.42 -11.30
CA LEU A 19 7.76 -2.70 -10.75
C LEU A 19 6.38 -3.11 -11.29
N ILE A 20 5.44 -2.18 -11.36
CA ILE A 20 4.10 -2.42 -11.92
C ILE A 20 4.18 -2.81 -13.40
N ASP A 21 4.98 -2.08 -14.19
CA ASP A 21 5.20 -2.38 -15.62
C ASP A 21 5.87 -3.74 -15.81
N ALA A 22 6.70 -4.17 -14.86
CA ALA A 22 7.29 -5.51 -14.84
C ALA A 22 6.30 -6.62 -14.42
N GLY A 23 5.04 -6.27 -14.14
CA GLY A 23 4.00 -7.21 -13.71
C GLY A 23 4.04 -7.53 -12.22
N ALA A 24 4.60 -6.64 -11.38
CA ALA A 24 4.52 -6.80 -9.94
C ALA A 24 3.05 -6.79 -9.49
N ASP A 25 2.72 -7.73 -8.61
CA ASP A 25 1.39 -7.82 -8.01
C ASP A 25 1.19 -6.66 -7.02
N VAL A 26 0.28 -5.74 -7.37
CA VAL A 26 -0.12 -4.58 -6.56
C VAL A 26 -0.95 -4.96 -5.34
N CYS A 27 -1.52 -6.16 -5.32
CA CYS A 27 -2.28 -6.73 -4.23
C CYS A 27 -1.47 -7.76 -3.42
N ALA A 28 -0.17 -7.88 -3.69
CA ALA A 28 0.70 -8.78 -2.95
C ALA A 28 0.64 -8.44 -1.46
N MET A 29 0.32 -9.42 -0.61
CA MET A 29 0.38 -9.23 0.84
C MET A 29 1.81 -9.39 1.34
N SER A 30 2.21 -8.55 2.28
CA SER A 30 3.44 -8.74 3.02
C SER A 30 3.32 -10.00 3.87
N ALA A 31 4.37 -10.82 3.90
CA ALA A 31 4.48 -11.91 4.88
C ALA A 31 4.17 -11.40 6.29
N ASN A 32 3.43 -12.20 7.05
CA ASN A 32 3.09 -11.93 8.45
C ASN A 32 4.35 -12.08 9.30
N THR A 33 5.16 -11.03 9.33
CA THR A 33 6.35 -10.98 10.17
C THR A 33 6.14 -9.90 11.22
N GLU A 34 5.90 -10.31 12.46
CA GLU A 34 5.83 -9.42 13.63
C GLU A 34 7.17 -8.71 13.94
N ALA A 35 8.20 -9.00 13.14
CA ALA A 35 9.49 -8.36 13.24
C ALA A 35 9.38 -6.90 12.78
N ALA A 36 9.57 -5.98 13.72
CA ALA A 36 9.69 -4.52 13.56
C ALA A 36 8.44 -3.66 13.77
N GLY A 37 7.37 -4.18 14.37
CA GLY A 37 6.16 -3.37 14.61
C GLY A 37 5.46 -2.92 13.31
N GLU A 38 5.85 -3.52 12.19
CA GLU A 38 5.10 -3.46 10.94
C GLU A 38 4.09 -4.60 10.98
N LEU A 39 2.82 -4.25 10.78
CA LEU A 39 1.73 -5.22 10.80
C LEU A 39 1.93 -6.18 9.61
N GLY A 40 1.78 -7.47 9.87
CA GLY A 40 1.76 -8.50 8.83
C GLY A 40 0.64 -8.26 7.82
N GLY A 41 0.66 -8.96 6.68
CA GLY A 41 -0.50 -9.01 5.78
C GLY A 41 -0.84 -7.70 5.07
N GLN A 42 0.02 -6.69 5.17
CA GLN A 42 -0.21 -5.39 4.55
C GLN A 42 -0.02 -5.46 3.03
N LEU A 43 -0.77 -4.63 2.30
CA LEU A 43 -0.57 -4.40 0.86
C LEU A 43 0.48 -3.27 0.68
N PRO A 44 1.07 -3.12 -0.50
CA PRO A 44 1.88 -1.95 -0.83
C PRO A 44 1.14 -0.63 -0.53
N LEU A 45 -0.17 -0.59 -0.79
CA LEU A 45 -1.00 0.58 -0.50
C LEU A 45 -1.15 0.85 1.00
N HIS A 46 -1.25 -0.19 1.84
CA HIS A 46 -1.30 -0.05 3.30
C HIS A 46 -0.03 0.63 3.82
N LEU A 47 1.14 0.19 3.36
CA LEU A 47 2.41 0.82 3.75
C LEU A 47 2.55 2.24 3.22
N ALA A 48 2.11 2.50 1.98
CA ALA A 48 2.10 3.85 1.44
C ALA A 48 1.24 4.79 2.31
N ALA A 49 0.06 4.32 2.73
CA ALA A 49 -0.86 5.04 3.61
C ALA A 49 -0.26 5.32 4.99
N VAL A 50 0.36 4.32 5.64
CA VAL A 50 1.03 4.47 6.94
C VAL A 50 2.19 5.46 6.86
N ARG A 51 2.92 5.48 5.74
CA ARG A 51 4.07 6.36 5.53
C ARG A 51 3.70 7.73 4.95
N GLY A 52 2.42 7.98 4.64
CA GLY A 52 1.98 9.22 3.98
C GLY A 52 2.58 9.42 2.58
N SER A 53 2.86 8.33 1.87
CA SER A 53 3.53 8.34 0.57
C SER A 53 2.52 8.64 -0.54
N GLU A 54 2.18 9.93 -0.70
CA GLU A 54 1.09 10.38 -1.59
C GLU A 54 1.25 9.92 -3.05
N ALA A 55 2.45 10.06 -3.63
CA ALA A 55 2.69 9.69 -5.02
C ALA A 55 2.55 8.16 -5.21
N ALA A 56 3.05 7.37 -4.27
CA ALA A 56 2.86 5.93 -4.28
C ALA A 56 1.37 5.54 -4.13
N ILE A 57 0.61 6.24 -3.29
CA ILE A 57 -0.85 6.05 -3.15
C ILE A 57 -1.54 6.30 -4.48
N ASP A 58 -1.26 7.43 -5.13
CA ASP A 58 -1.90 7.80 -6.40
C ASP A 58 -1.60 6.77 -7.50
N ILE A 59 -0.35 6.29 -7.59
CA ILE A 59 0.04 5.26 -8.56
C ILE A 59 -0.66 3.94 -8.28
N LEU A 60 -0.64 3.47 -7.02
CA LEU A 60 -1.25 2.20 -6.64
C LEU A 60 -2.78 2.25 -6.79
N LEU A 61 -3.42 3.37 -6.47
CA LEU A 61 -4.85 3.58 -6.70
C LEU A 61 -5.18 3.65 -8.19
N ALA A 62 -4.39 4.35 -9.01
CA ALA A 62 -4.60 4.45 -10.45
C ALA A 62 -4.47 3.08 -11.14
N VAL A 63 -3.55 2.25 -10.68
CA VAL A 63 -3.35 0.89 -11.22
C VAL A 63 -4.42 -0.07 -10.70
N GLY A 64 -4.77 0.02 -9.42
CA GLY A 64 -5.79 -0.80 -8.77
C GLY A 64 -7.21 -0.56 -9.29
N THR A 65 -7.58 0.70 -9.52
CA THR A 65 -8.87 1.08 -10.12
C THR A 65 -8.98 0.61 -11.57
N ARG A 66 -7.86 0.59 -12.31
CA ARG A 66 -7.77 0.04 -13.67
C ARG A 66 -7.86 -1.49 -13.68
N ALA A 67 -7.37 -2.15 -12.65
CA ALA A 67 -7.46 -3.60 -12.49
C ALA A 67 -8.85 -4.09 -12.04
N ALA A 68 -9.76 -3.19 -11.64
CA ALA A 68 -11.06 -3.53 -11.05
C ALA A 68 -10.96 -4.47 -9.83
N ASP A 69 -9.81 -4.43 -9.14
CA ASP A 69 -9.52 -5.31 -8.01
C ASP A 69 -9.99 -4.61 -6.73
N ALA A 70 -11.13 -5.07 -6.20
CA ALA A 70 -11.70 -4.58 -4.94
C ALA A 70 -10.76 -4.79 -3.73
N GLN A 71 -9.65 -5.52 -3.92
CA GLN A 71 -8.65 -5.82 -2.90
C GLN A 71 -7.80 -4.62 -2.47
N LEU A 72 -7.77 -3.52 -3.24
CA LEU A 72 -7.17 -2.27 -2.72
C LEU A 72 -8.02 -1.62 -1.63
N THR A 73 -9.27 -2.07 -1.45
CA THR A 73 -10.14 -1.66 -0.33
C THR A 73 -10.36 -2.77 0.67
N THR A 74 -9.71 -3.93 0.51
CA THR A 74 -9.85 -5.03 1.47
C THR A 74 -8.97 -4.82 2.68
N LEU A 75 -9.42 -5.42 3.76
CA LEU A 75 -8.79 -5.34 5.06
C LEU A 75 -7.43 -6.07 5.04
N ASP A 76 -6.43 -5.53 5.72
CA ASP A 76 -5.19 -6.27 6.03
C ASP A 76 -5.46 -7.45 6.99
N SER A 77 -4.41 -8.17 7.41
CA SER A 77 -4.56 -9.30 8.33
C SER A 77 -5.11 -8.93 9.71
N GLU A 78 -5.16 -7.64 10.04
CA GLU A 78 -5.69 -7.09 11.29
C GLU A 78 -7.09 -6.47 11.09
N GLU A 79 -7.72 -6.73 9.95
CA GLU A 79 -9.02 -6.17 9.58
C GLU A 79 -9.00 -4.63 9.35
N TRP A 80 -7.85 -4.04 8.98
CA TRP A 80 -7.73 -2.60 8.71
C TRP A 80 -7.81 -2.25 7.23
N LEU A 81 -8.57 -1.20 6.92
CA LEU A 81 -8.57 -0.55 5.61
C LEU A 81 -7.29 0.29 5.44
N PRO A 82 -6.79 0.50 4.20
CA PRO A 82 -5.68 1.43 3.96
C PRO A 82 -5.96 2.84 4.48
N ALA A 83 -7.21 3.30 4.34
CA ALA A 83 -7.68 4.55 4.93
C ALA A 83 -7.56 4.54 6.46
N GLY A 84 -7.99 3.45 7.13
CA GLY A 84 -7.86 3.32 8.59
C GLY A 84 -6.39 3.36 9.06
N ALA A 85 -5.49 2.76 8.29
CA ALA A 85 -4.05 2.81 8.55
C ALA A 85 -3.49 4.24 8.41
N ALA A 86 -3.93 5.00 7.40
CA ALA A 86 -3.61 6.42 7.26
C ALA A 86 -4.18 7.28 8.40
N TRP A 87 -5.40 7.00 8.88
CA TRP A 87 -5.99 7.66 10.05
C TRP A 87 -5.14 7.47 11.31
N LEU A 88 -4.71 6.24 11.61
CA LEU A 88 -3.84 5.94 12.77
C LEU A 88 -2.47 6.59 12.66
N ALA A 89 -1.92 6.67 11.45
CA ALA A 89 -0.64 7.31 11.19
C ALA A 89 -0.70 8.84 11.25
N GLY A 90 -1.90 9.44 11.39
CA GLY A 90 -2.10 10.88 11.44
C GLY A 90 -2.23 11.56 10.07
N HIS A 91 -2.35 10.77 8.99
CA HIS A 91 -2.50 11.23 7.61
C HIS A 91 -3.98 11.30 7.19
N THR A 92 -4.78 12.04 7.95
CA THR A 92 -6.25 12.10 7.83
C THR A 92 -6.73 12.59 6.46
N GLU A 93 -5.96 13.44 5.78
CA GLU A 93 -6.29 13.98 4.47
C GLU A 93 -6.08 12.99 3.32
N LEU A 94 -5.24 11.97 3.51
CA LEU A 94 -5.08 10.85 2.56
C LEU A 94 -6.15 9.78 2.77
N ALA A 95 -6.60 9.61 4.01
CA ALA A 95 -7.63 8.64 4.36
C ALA A 95 -9.06 9.05 3.94
N ALA A 96 -9.25 10.31 3.54
CA ALA A 96 -10.53 10.87 3.11
C ALA A 96 -10.70 10.95 1.58
N ARG A 97 -9.67 10.52 0.81
CA ARG A 97 -9.66 10.49 -0.66
C ARG A 97 -10.21 9.17 -1.17
#